data_AF-T0YWG6-F1
#
_entry.id   AF-T0YWG6-F1
#
_cell.length_a   1.000
_cell.length_b   1.000
_cell.length_c   1.000
_cell.angle_alpha   90.00
_cell.angle_beta   90.00
_cell.angle_gamma   90.00
#
_symmetry.space_group_name_H-M   'P 1'
#
loop_
_entity.id
_entity.type
_entity.pdbx_description
1 polymer ?
#
loop_
_entity_poly.entity_id
_entity_poly.type
_entity_poly.pdbx_seq_one_letter_code
_entity_poly.pdbx_strand_id
1 'polypeptide(L)'
;MGSCRIARGEVVDVEGTTLTLRVRPVEHQGDRLLFGAEVLRHLPYDSAILPGVRPGSQVALHWDHPAMLLDPEQVEALDRCTELSLRAANEALPGLRALG
;
A
#
# COMPACT_ATOMS: atom_id res chain seq x y z
N MET A 1 -5.51 -10.47 -10.04
CA MET A 1 -5.23 -10.92 -8.66
C MET A 1 -3.97 -10.21 -8.22
N GLY A 2 -4.14 -9.15 -7.42
CA GLY A 2 -3.13 -8.13 -7.19
C GLY A 2 -2.15 -8.53 -6.10
N SER A 3 -0.86 -8.32 -6.37
CA SER A 3 0.28 -8.29 -5.45
C SER A 3 -0.06 -8.50 -3.96
N CYS A 4 0.41 -9.61 -3.36
CA CYS A 4 0.41 -9.82 -1.90
C CYS A 4 1.29 -8.83 -1.12
N ARG A 5 1.77 -7.75 -1.77
CA ARG A 5 2.56 -6.73 -1.12
C ARG A 5 1.66 -5.91 -0.21
N ILE A 6 2.08 -5.78 1.03
CA ILE A 6 1.48 -4.82 1.96
C ILE A 6 1.75 -3.41 1.41
N ALA A 7 0.69 -2.61 1.29
CA ALA A 7 0.79 -1.21 0.90
C ALA A 7 0.42 -0.30 2.07
N ARG A 8 0.90 0.95 2.05
CA ARG A 8 0.49 1.98 3.01
C ARG A 8 -0.61 2.83 2.39
N GLY A 9 -1.60 3.19 3.20
CA GLY A 9 -2.59 4.22 2.90
C GLY A 9 -2.76 5.18 4.06
N GLU A 10 -3.00 6.44 3.75
CA GLU A 10 -3.44 7.44 4.71
C GLU A 10 -4.96 7.60 4.58
N VAL A 11 -5.66 7.55 5.70
CA VAL A 11 -7.10 7.77 5.74
C VAL A 11 -7.37 9.26 5.56
N VAL A 12 -8.08 9.61 4.50
CA VAL A 12 -8.52 10.98 4.24
C VAL A 12 -9.91 11.21 4.81
N ASP A 13 -10.77 10.19 4.73
CA ASP A 13 -12.16 10.29 5.21
C ASP A 13 -12.72 8.92 5.64
N VAL A 14 -13.75 8.96 6.50
CA VAL A 14 -14.46 7.79 7.03
C VAL A 14 -15.96 8.03 6.93
N GLU A 15 -16.62 7.34 6.00
CA GLU A 15 -18.06 7.44 5.76
C GLU A 15 -18.74 6.09 6.00
N GLY A 16 -19.30 5.91 7.20
CA GLY A 16 -19.98 4.67 7.59
C GLY A 16 -19.05 3.46 7.47
N THR A 17 -19.30 2.60 6.48
CA THR A 17 -18.52 1.38 6.19
C THR A 17 -17.54 1.54 5.03
N THR A 18 -17.19 2.78 4.67
CA THR A 18 -16.25 3.09 3.59
C THR A 18 -15.14 4.00 4.10
N LEU A 19 -13.89 3.66 3.76
CA LEU A 19 -12.73 4.53 3.94
C LEU A 19 -12.31 5.13 2.62
N THR A 20 -12.06 6.44 2.62
CA THR A 20 -11.34 7.10 1.54
C THR A 20 -9.88 7.18 1.94
N LEU A 21 -9.02 6.52 1.17
CA LEU A 21 -7.59 6.44 1.42
C LEU A 21 -6.81 7.13 0.32
N ARG A 22 -5.79 7.87 0.72
CA ARG A 22 -4.71 8.34 -0.13
C ARG A 22 -3.62 7.27 -0.18
N VAL A 23 -3.30 6.80 -1.37
CA VAL A 23 -2.30 5.74 -1.57
C VAL A 23 -1.35 6.09 -2.71
N ARG A 24 -0.13 5.54 -2.66
CA ARG A 24 0.81 5.55 -3.78
C ARG A 24 0.96 4.11 -4.31
N PRO A 25 0.36 3.77 -5.45
CA PRO A 25 0.48 2.44 -6.03
C PRO A 25 1.92 2.20 -6.47
N VAL A 26 2.31 0.93 -6.58
CA VAL A 26 3.53 0.55 -7.29
C VAL A 26 3.11 0.13 -8.69
N GLU A 27 3.77 0.69 -9.69
CA GLU A 27 3.43 0.52 -11.09
C GLU A 27 4.67 0.14 -11.90
N HIS A 28 4.45 -0.59 -12.98
CA HIS A 28 5.49 -0.78 -13.98
C HIS A 28 5.66 0.50 -14.80
N GLN A 29 6.87 1.04 -14.78
CA GLN A 29 7.30 2.13 -15.64
C GLN A 29 8.45 1.61 -16.48
N GLY A 30 8.11 1.08 -17.67
CA GLY A 30 9.05 0.44 -18.58
C GLY A 30 9.66 -0.85 -18.00
N ASP A 31 10.96 -0.80 -17.71
CA ASP A 31 11.75 -1.91 -17.16
C ASP A 31 11.82 -1.93 -15.64
N ARG A 32 11.17 -0.98 -14.96
CA ARG A 32 11.22 -0.82 -13.51
C ARG A 32 9.83 -0.81 -12.86
N LEU A 33 9.79 -1.20 -11.60
CA LEU A 33 8.71 -0.97 -10.65
C LEU A 33 9.03 0.28 -9.85
N LEU A 34 8.15 1.27 -9.91
CA LEU A 34 8.27 2.55 -9.20
C LEU A 34 6.95 2.89 -8.50
N PHE A 35 7.01 3.79 -7.53
CA PHE A 35 5.78 4.39 -7.00
C PHE A 35 5.15 5.28 -8.08
N GLY A 36 3.86 5.04 -8.34
CA GLY A 36 3.02 5.89 -9.19
C GLY A 36 2.62 7.20 -8.51
N ALA A 37 1.77 7.93 -9.20
CA ALA A 37 1.13 9.12 -8.66
C ALA A 37 0.21 8.75 -7.48
N GLU A 38 0.04 9.70 -6.58
CA GLU A 38 -0.92 9.55 -5.50
C GLU A 38 -2.34 9.47 -6.05
N VAL A 39 -3.12 8.52 -5.54
CA VAL A 39 -4.52 8.32 -5.92
C VAL A 39 -5.39 8.14 -4.69
N LEU A 40 -6.67 8.51 -4.81
CA LEU A 40 -7.67 8.19 -3.81
C LEU A 40 -8.29 6.83 -4.12
N ARG A 41 -8.51 6.01 -3.09
CA ARG A 41 -9.23 4.74 -3.15
C ARG A 41 -10.33 4.72 -2.11
N HIS A 42 -11.48 4.19 -2.51
CA HIS A 42 -12.61 3.96 -1.62
C HIS A 42 -12.68 2.47 -1.32
N LEU A 43 -12.43 2.09 -0.07
CA LEU A 43 -12.33 0.68 0.33
C LEU A 43 -13.38 0.36 1.40
N PRO A 44 -13.97 -0.85 1.36
CA PRO A 44 -14.82 -1.32 2.44
C PRO A 44 -14.07 -1.33 3.77
N TYR A 45 -14.79 -0.94 4.81
CA TYR A 45 -14.27 -0.81 6.16
C TYR A 45 -15.31 -1.26 7.18
N ASP A 46 -14.83 -1.97 8.20
CA ASP A 46 -15.62 -2.36 9.35
C ASP A 46 -14.90 -1.91 10.62
N SER A 47 -15.52 -0.98 11.36
CA SER A 47 -14.99 -0.46 12.61
C SER A 47 -14.91 -1.49 13.73
N ALA A 48 -15.67 -2.60 13.64
CA ALA A 48 -15.54 -3.70 14.58
C ALA A 48 -14.27 -4.52 14.33
N ILE A 49 -13.79 -4.60 13.09
CA ILE A 49 -12.58 -5.34 12.72
C ILE A 49 -11.33 -4.47 12.92
N LEU A 50 -11.39 -3.20 12.52
CA LEU A 50 -10.29 -2.25 12.65
C LEU A 50 -10.77 -0.98 13.38
N PRO A 51 -10.86 -1.02 14.72
CA PRO A 51 -11.36 0.11 15.50
C PRO A 51 -10.36 1.27 15.56
N GLY A 52 -10.87 2.48 15.80
CA GLY A 52 -10.03 3.67 16.05
C GLY A 52 -9.46 4.36 14.80
N VAL A 53 -9.87 3.93 13.61
CA VAL A 53 -9.54 4.59 12.35
C VAL A 53 -10.23 5.96 12.29
N ARG A 54 -9.46 6.98 11.89
CA ARG A 54 -9.93 8.35 11.71
C ARG A 54 -9.15 9.02 10.58
N PRO A 55 -9.62 10.15 10.04
CA PRO A 55 -8.82 10.95 9.13
C PRO A 55 -7.42 11.24 9.71
N GLY A 56 -6.38 11.07 8.89
CA GLY A 56 -4.96 11.14 9.24
C GLY A 56 -4.36 9.82 9.74
N SER A 57 -5.15 8.79 10.05
CA SER A 57 -4.64 7.47 10.40
C SER A 57 -3.84 6.86 9.25
N GLN A 58 -2.73 6.21 9.57
CA GLN A 58 -1.97 5.40 8.63
C GLN A 58 -2.44 3.94 8.75
N VAL A 59 -2.72 3.29 7.62
CA VAL A 59 -3.18 1.90 7.58
C VAL A 59 -2.32 1.07 6.64
N ALA A 60 -2.09 -0.18 7.03
CA ALA A 60 -1.57 -1.21 6.14
C ALA A 60 -2.73 -1.82 5.35
N LEU A 61 -2.52 -1.95 4.05
CA LEU A 61 -3.42 -2.57 3.10
C LEU A 61 -2.85 -3.92 2.69
N HIS A 62 -3.66 -4.97 2.79
CA HIS A 62 -3.37 -6.29 2.25
C HIS A 62 -4.48 -6.67 1.28
N TRP A 63 -4.13 -6.88 0.00
CA TRP A 63 -5.08 -7.11 -1.10
C TRP A 63 -6.20 -6.07 -1.17
N ASP A 64 -5.84 -4.78 -1.07
CA ASP A 64 -6.79 -3.66 -1.05
C ASP A 64 -7.82 -3.75 0.09
N HIS A 65 -7.47 -4.42 1.20
CA HIS A 65 -8.25 -4.42 2.43
C HIS A 65 -7.46 -3.75 3.58
N PRO A 66 -8.04 -2.76 4.29
CA PRO A 66 -7.44 -2.20 5.50
C PRO A 66 -7.31 -3.27 6.58
N ALA A 67 -6.07 -3.66 6.88
CA ALA A 67 -5.80 -4.78 7.78
C ALA A 67 -5.33 -4.34 9.16
N MET A 68 -4.64 -3.19 9.25
CA MET A 68 -3.99 -2.76 10.50
C MET A 68 -3.78 -1.24 10.52
N LEU A 69 -3.94 -0.63 11.70
CA LEU A 69 -3.50 0.73 11.98
C LEU A 69 -2.00 0.73 12.25
N LEU A 70 -1.29 1.66 11.62
CA LEU A 70 0.15 1.79 11.76
C LEU A 70 0.49 2.91 12.74
N ASP A 71 1.37 2.61 13.68
CA ASP A 71 2.08 3.63 14.44
C ASP A 71 3.24 4.24 13.61
N PRO A 72 3.85 5.35 14.04
CA PRO A 72 4.92 6.00 13.29
C PRO A 72 6.14 5.10 13.02
N GLU A 73 6.53 4.25 13.97
CA GLU A 73 7.68 3.34 13.80
C GLU A 73 7.38 2.26 12.75
N GLN A 74 6.14 1.75 12.75
CA GLN A 74 5.66 0.80 11.75
C GLN A 74 5.56 1.42 10.36
N VAL A 75 5.18 2.70 10.25
CA VAL A 75 5.20 3.44 8.98
C VAL A 75 6.62 3.50 8.42
N GLU A 76 7.59 3.92 9.24
CA GLU A 76 8.99 4.00 8.82
C GLU A 76 9.55 2.62 8.43
N ALA A 77 9.23 1.59 9.21
CA ALA A 77 9.64 0.22 8.91
C ALA A 77 9.03 -0.28 7.59
N LEU A 78 7.75 -0.03 7.35
CA LEU A 78 7.06 -0.44 6.13
C LEU A 78 7.61 0.29 4.90
N ASP A 79 7.84 1.60 5.00
CA ASP A 79 8.40 2.40 3.90
C ASP A 79 9.80 1.90 3.54
N ARG A 80 10.68 1.68 4.53
CA ARG A 80 12.02 1.10 4.33
C ARG A 80 11.98 -0.29 3.70
N CYS A 81 11.11 -1.18 4.20
CA CYS A 81 10.95 -2.53 3.64
C CYS A 81 10.44 -2.49 2.20
N THR A 82 9.53 -1.56 1.91
CA THR A 82 9.00 -1.37 0.55
C THR A 82 10.09 -0.90 -0.41
N GLU A 83 10.93 0.06 -0.01
CA GLU A 83 12.07 0.53 -0.80
C GLU A 83 13.07 -0.60 -1.10
N LEU A 84 13.44 -1.39 -0.09
CA LEU A 84 14.32 -2.54 -0.27
C LEU A 84 13.71 -3.58 -1.22
N SER A 85 12.42 -3.85 -1.08
CA SER A 85 11.70 -4.81 -1.93
C SER A 85 11.63 -4.33 -3.38
N LEU A 86 11.36 -3.04 -3.62
CA LEU A 86 11.36 -2.45 -4.95
C LEU A 86 12.76 -2.49 -5.58
N ARG A 87 13.80 -2.20 -4.81
CA ARG A 87 15.18 -2.29 -5.28
C ARG A 87 15.52 -3.72 -5.71
N ALA A 88 15.28 -4.71 -4.86
CA ALA A 88 15.56 -6.11 -5.17
C ALA A 88 14.75 -6.59 -6.39
N ALA A 89 13.47 -6.21 -6.48
CA ALA A 89 12.64 -6.55 -7.64
C ALA A 89 13.17 -5.93 -8.93
N ASN A 90 13.62 -4.67 -8.90
CA ASN A 90 14.21 -3.99 -10.05
C ASN A 90 15.56 -4.56 -10.48
N GLU A 91 16.36 -5.08 -9.55
CA GLU A 91 17.60 -5.79 -9.85
C GLU A 91 17.32 -7.14 -10.54
N ALA A 92 16.24 -7.84 -10.16
CA ALA A 92 15.88 -9.16 -10.71
C ALA A 92 15.05 -9.11 -12.02
N LEU A 93 14.25 -8.05 -12.21
CA LEU A 93 13.32 -7.88 -13.32
C LEU A 93 13.90 -8.12 -14.73
N PRO A 94 15.10 -7.61 -15.06
CA PRO A 94 15.71 -7.86 -16.37
C PRO A 94 15.98 -9.35 -16.64
N GLY A 95 16.41 -10.09 -15.61
CA GLY A 95 16.72 -11.52 -15.71
C GLY A 95 15.47 -12.40 -15.86
N LEU A 96 14.37 -12.05 -15.17
CA LEU A 96 13.10 -12.78 -15.27
C LEU A 96 12.43 -12.60 -16.64
N ARG A 97 12.59 -11.44 -17.28
CA ARG A 97 12.05 -11.17 -18.62
C ARG A 97 12.82 -11.87 -19.75
N ALA A 98 14.09 -12.21 -19.54
CA ALA A 98 14.89 -12.96 -20.52
C ALA A 98 14.53 -14.46 -20.58
N LEU A 99 13.70 -14.94 -19.64
CA LEU A 99 13.27 -16.34 -19.52
C LEU A 99 11.85 -16.60 -20.07
N GLY A 100 11.16 -15.56 -20.58
CA GLY A 100 9.83 -15.64 -21.19
C GLY A 100 9.84 -15.17 -22.63
#